data_AF-A0A0S7XKN8-F1
#
_entry.id   AF-A0A0S7XKN8-F1
#
_cell.length_a   1.000
_cell.length_b   1.000
_cell.length_c   1.000
_cell.angle_alpha   90.00
_cell.angle_beta   90.00
_cell.angle_gamma   90.00
#
_symmetry.space_group_name_H-M   'P 1'
#
loop_
_entity.id
_entity.type
_entity.pdbx_description
1 polymer ?
#
loop_
_entity_poly.entity_id
_entity_poly.type
_entity_poly.pdbx_seq_one_letter_code
_entity_poly.pdbx_strand_id
1 'polypeptide(L)'
;MWTFRPKKQRSKEKSRPGHNLTFFGPTISNMETIFGIDRARKRLFSYQKARPRVVTLGVFDGVHLGHKKVIAQTVSRAKEMRGLSLAVTFEPHPEALIRGEKPSILTPLPQRLALLGSFGLDFCVVIDFDPKMAEKEPEAFIKEVLVGAIGAKAVVVGATTTFGRGARGTPELLEKIGQELGLKIHIVPSVTYKGKVISSTLIRKMLHKGDLKAVEEMQGRDFSLRAAVSKGKGLGRKLGFPTANLDLKDMARPPQGIYLSYVRINGSRKGSLRLPSLTYIGPRPAFIHPPPSAAAVCEVHILDFAGNILSQEIEVIFLEKLRDAKEFKSPTELRRQISRDVKMARKLFAKFAD
;
A
#
# COMPACT_ATOMS: atom_id res chain seq x y z
N MET A 1 63.83 10.60 -19.72
CA MET A 1 63.34 9.21 -19.84
C MET A 1 63.01 8.68 -18.45
N TRP A 2 61.88 9.07 -17.84
CA TRP A 2 61.26 8.39 -16.69
C TRP A 2 59.76 8.71 -16.73
N THR A 3 58.96 7.67 -16.87
CA THR A 3 57.52 7.68 -17.15
C THR A 3 56.73 7.67 -15.83
N PHE A 4 55.87 8.67 -15.62
CA PHE A 4 54.89 8.67 -14.54
C PHE A 4 53.52 8.23 -15.10
N ARG A 5 53.08 7.02 -14.74
CA ARG A 5 51.70 6.55 -14.94
C ARG A 5 50.85 6.97 -13.73
N PRO A 6 49.75 7.72 -13.89
CA PRO A 6 48.80 7.93 -12.80
C PRO A 6 47.90 6.70 -12.63
N LYS A 7 47.75 6.24 -11.38
CA LYS A 7 46.78 5.21 -10.97
C LYS A 7 45.36 5.71 -11.22
N LYS A 8 44.57 4.94 -11.99
CA LYS A 8 43.11 5.14 -12.13
C LYS A 8 42.42 5.04 -10.78
N GLN A 9 41.80 6.14 -10.38
CA GLN A 9 40.90 6.24 -9.24
C GLN A 9 39.59 5.50 -9.60
N ARG A 10 39.38 4.31 -9.00
CA ARG A 10 38.10 3.59 -9.09
C ARG A 10 37.08 4.34 -8.23
N SER A 11 36.11 5.00 -8.86
CA SER A 11 34.92 5.50 -8.19
C SER A 11 34.10 4.30 -7.68
N LYS A 12 33.89 4.24 -6.36
CA LYS A 12 32.97 3.29 -5.73
C LYS A 12 31.54 3.74 -6.02
N GLU A 13 30.91 3.12 -7.00
CA GLU A 13 29.48 3.24 -7.25
C GLU A 13 28.74 2.57 -6.08
N LYS A 14 28.06 3.38 -5.27
CA LYS A 14 27.24 2.91 -4.14
C LYS A 14 26.01 2.19 -4.71
N SER A 15 26.03 0.86 -4.70
CA SER A 15 24.83 0.03 -4.88
C SER A 15 23.83 0.36 -3.78
N ARG A 16 22.65 0.87 -4.16
CA ARG A 16 21.50 0.98 -3.25
C ARG A 16 20.96 -0.43 -2.98
N PRO A 17 20.51 -0.75 -1.76
CA PRO A 17 20.07 -2.11 -1.42
C PRO A 17 18.85 -2.49 -2.24
N GLY A 18 18.89 -3.67 -2.85
CA GLY A 18 17.73 -4.29 -3.49
C GLY A 18 16.66 -4.55 -2.43
N HIS A 19 15.50 -3.91 -2.58
CA HIS A 19 14.32 -4.27 -1.81
C HIS A 19 13.80 -5.61 -2.32
N ASN A 20 14.22 -6.71 -1.69
CA ASN A 20 13.54 -7.98 -1.82
C ASN A 20 12.18 -7.85 -1.13
N LEU A 21 11.16 -7.46 -1.90
CA LEU A 21 9.75 -7.48 -1.49
C LEU A 21 9.38 -8.94 -1.22
N THR A 22 9.21 -9.30 0.05
CA THR A 22 8.78 -10.66 0.43
C THR A 22 7.26 -10.70 0.48
N PHE A 23 6.66 -11.47 -0.43
CA PHE A 23 5.20 -11.55 -0.58
C PHE A 23 4.58 -12.47 0.49
N PHE A 24 3.51 -12.01 1.15
CA PHE A 24 2.71 -12.85 2.04
C PHE A 24 1.58 -13.55 1.28
N GLY A 25 1.64 -14.89 1.16
CA GLY A 25 0.58 -15.74 0.58
C GLY A 25 0.98 -16.47 -0.72
N PRO A 26 0.20 -17.46 -1.19
CA PRO A 26 0.55 -18.38 -2.28
C PRO A 26 0.37 -17.79 -3.70
N THR A 27 0.44 -16.47 -3.86
CA THR A 27 0.52 -15.85 -5.19
C THR A 27 1.96 -15.44 -5.43
N ILE A 28 2.68 -16.28 -6.18
CA ILE A 28 3.81 -15.82 -6.98
C ILE A 28 3.21 -14.83 -7.97
N SER A 29 3.16 -13.56 -7.57
CA SER A 29 2.77 -12.47 -8.47
C SER A 29 3.87 -12.36 -9.52
N ASN A 30 3.59 -12.82 -10.74
CA ASN A 30 4.47 -12.65 -11.89
C ASN A 30 4.54 -11.19 -12.39
N MET A 31 3.84 -10.26 -11.73
CA MET A 31 3.86 -8.84 -12.08
C MET A 31 5.27 -8.25 -11.87
N GLU A 32 5.88 -7.76 -12.95
CA GLU A 32 7.15 -7.06 -12.89
C GLU A 32 6.94 -5.59 -12.50
N THR A 33 7.66 -5.11 -11.48
CA THR A 33 7.61 -3.70 -11.08
C THR A 33 8.78 -2.92 -11.67
N ILE A 34 8.49 -1.80 -12.34
CA ILE A 34 9.48 -0.94 -12.97
C ILE A 34 9.41 0.46 -12.34
N PHE A 35 10.52 0.93 -11.79
CA PHE A 35 10.62 2.25 -11.19
C PHE A 35 11.18 3.27 -12.20
N GLY A 36 10.41 4.32 -12.46
CA GLY A 36 10.79 5.44 -13.32
C GLY A 36 10.49 5.25 -14.81
N ILE A 37 10.21 6.37 -15.48
CA ILE A 37 9.76 6.44 -16.88
C ILE A 37 10.86 5.96 -17.84
N ASP A 38 12.11 6.36 -17.64
CA ASP A 38 13.21 5.97 -18.54
C ASP A 38 13.48 4.47 -18.51
N ARG A 39 13.36 3.85 -17.32
CA ARG A 39 13.51 2.40 -17.18
C ARG A 39 12.32 1.68 -17.81
N ALA A 40 11.10 2.19 -17.63
CA ALA A 40 9.92 1.67 -18.30
C ALA A 40 10.08 1.69 -19.82
N ARG A 41 10.57 2.80 -20.39
CA ARG A 41 10.86 2.90 -21.83
C ARG A 41 11.86 1.85 -22.30
N LYS A 42 12.98 1.66 -21.60
CA LYS A 42 13.96 0.64 -22.00
C LYS A 42 13.43 -0.78 -21.84
N ARG A 43 12.75 -1.05 -20.72
CA ARG A 43 12.32 -2.40 -20.34
C ARG A 43 11.11 -2.88 -21.14
N LEU A 44 10.10 -2.03 -21.35
CA LEU A 44 8.89 -2.42 -22.08
C LEU A 44 9.14 -2.58 -23.58
N PHE A 45 10.16 -1.91 -24.13
CA PHE A 45 10.56 -2.07 -25.53
C PHE A 45 11.41 -3.32 -25.79
N SER A 46 11.98 -3.95 -24.75
CA SER A 46 12.75 -5.20 -24.91
C SER A 46 11.90 -6.48 -24.90
N TYR A 47 10.62 -6.40 -24.54
CA TYR A 47 9.71 -7.54 -24.64
C TYR A 47 9.35 -7.84 -26.10
N GLN A 48 9.50 -9.12 -26.48
CA GLN A 48 9.28 -9.73 -27.81
C GLN A 48 8.28 -8.91 -28.66
N LYS A 49 8.80 -8.29 -29.75
CA LYS A 49 8.07 -7.52 -30.78
C LYS A 49 6.67 -7.03 -30.36
N ALA A 50 6.61 -5.81 -29.81
CA ALA A 50 5.46 -4.90 -29.85
C ALA A 50 4.07 -5.49 -29.50
N ARG A 51 3.94 -6.35 -28.48
CA ARG A 51 2.61 -6.68 -27.93
C ARG A 51 1.90 -5.39 -27.53
N PRO A 52 0.60 -5.21 -27.89
CA PRO A 52 -0.14 -4.02 -27.50
C PRO A 52 -0.21 -3.93 -25.97
N ARG A 53 -0.10 -2.71 -25.45
CA ARG A 53 -0.06 -2.46 -24.01
C ARG A 53 -1.36 -1.79 -23.60
N VAL A 54 -2.08 -2.43 -22.70
CA VAL A 54 -3.30 -1.89 -22.10
C VAL A 54 -2.94 -1.37 -20.73
N VAL A 55 -3.15 -0.07 -20.53
CA VAL A 55 -2.65 0.66 -19.36
C VAL A 55 -3.81 1.13 -18.52
N THR A 56 -3.74 0.98 -17.21
CA THR A 56 -4.53 1.78 -16.27
C THR A 56 -3.62 2.71 -15.48
N LEU A 57 -4.14 3.88 -15.09
CA LEU A 57 -3.40 4.88 -14.33
C LEU A 57 -4.19 5.33 -13.11
N GLY A 58 -3.48 5.50 -12.00
CA GLY A 58 -4.07 5.98 -10.77
C GLY A 58 -3.13 5.86 -9.59
N VAL A 59 -3.48 6.51 -8.48
CA VAL A 59 -2.70 6.33 -7.25
C VAL A 59 -2.97 4.96 -6.63
N PHE A 60 -4.14 4.35 -6.86
CA PHE A 60 -4.49 3.04 -6.31
C PHE A 60 -4.37 2.94 -4.78
N ASP A 61 -4.45 4.04 -4.03
CA ASP A 61 -4.36 4.00 -2.56
C ASP A 61 -5.60 3.29 -1.99
N GLY A 62 -5.39 2.27 -1.17
CA GLY A 62 -6.43 1.37 -0.67
C GLY A 62 -6.82 0.24 -1.62
N VAL A 63 -6.48 0.28 -2.91
CA VAL A 63 -6.85 -0.74 -3.92
C VAL A 63 -8.29 -1.26 -3.76
N HIS A 64 -9.23 -0.31 -3.67
CA HIS A 64 -10.63 -0.58 -3.36
C HIS A 64 -11.43 -1.17 -4.53
N LEU A 65 -12.70 -1.52 -4.33
CA LEU A 65 -13.53 -2.18 -5.36
C LEU A 65 -13.58 -1.41 -6.69
N GLY A 66 -13.59 -0.07 -6.64
CA GLY A 66 -13.43 0.76 -7.85
C GLY A 66 -12.12 0.50 -8.62
N HIS A 67 -10.98 0.46 -7.92
CA HIS A 67 -9.70 0.10 -8.52
C HIS A 67 -9.70 -1.33 -9.06
N LYS A 68 -10.25 -2.29 -8.32
CA LYS A 68 -10.33 -3.69 -8.75
C LYS A 68 -11.08 -3.81 -10.08
N LYS A 69 -12.18 -3.08 -10.24
CA LYS A 69 -12.97 -3.06 -11.49
C LYS A 69 -12.17 -2.53 -12.67
N VAL A 70 -11.44 -1.43 -12.48
CA VAL A 70 -10.58 -0.85 -13.53
C VAL A 70 -9.45 -1.83 -13.90
N ILE A 71 -8.77 -2.40 -12.91
CA ILE A 71 -7.67 -3.36 -13.13
C ILE A 71 -8.17 -4.63 -13.83
N ALA A 72 -9.31 -5.18 -13.40
CA ALA A 72 -9.90 -6.35 -14.04
C ALA A 72 -10.21 -6.08 -15.53
N GLN A 73 -10.74 -4.90 -15.84
CA GLN A 73 -10.98 -4.48 -17.22
C GLN A 73 -9.66 -4.33 -18.00
N THR A 74 -8.60 -3.77 -17.40
CA THR A 74 -7.26 -3.71 -18.01
C THR A 74 -6.73 -5.09 -18.38
N VAL A 75 -6.84 -6.05 -17.47
CA VAL A 75 -6.40 -7.44 -17.70
C VAL A 75 -7.24 -8.11 -18.78
N SER A 76 -8.57 -7.94 -18.76
CA SER A 76 -9.47 -8.50 -19.79
C SER A 76 -9.12 -7.96 -21.18
N ARG A 77 -9.00 -6.64 -21.31
CA ARG A 77 -8.66 -5.99 -22.59
C ARG A 77 -7.27 -6.37 -23.09
N ALA A 78 -6.29 -6.52 -22.20
CA ALA A 78 -4.97 -7.01 -22.58
C ALA A 78 -5.07 -8.42 -23.17
N LYS A 79 -5.84 -9.32 -22.56
CA LYS A 79 -6.06 -10.69 -23.08
C LYS A 79 -6.76 -10.67 -24.45
N GLU A 80 -7.82 -9.89 -24.60
CA GLU A 80 -8.54 -9.70 -25.88
C GLU A 80 -7.59 -9.23 -26.99
N MET A 81 -6.66 -8.32 -26.66
CA MET A 81 -5.69 -7.78 -27.60
C MET A 81 -4.44 -8.65 -27.78
N ARG A 82 -4.35 -9.82 -27.12
CA ARG A 82 -3.12 -10.64 -27.02
C ARG A 82 -1.91 -9.81 -26.54
N GLY A 83 -2.20 -8.80 -25.73
CA GLY A 83 -1.30 -7.76 -25.25
C GLY A 83 -0.81 -7.97 -23.82
N LEU A 84 -0.19 -6.93 -23.27
CA LEU A 84 0.28 -6.86 -21.89
C LEU A 84 -0.60 -5.88 -21.10
N SER A 85 -0.85 -6.21 -19.84
CA SER A 85 -1.61 -5.42 -18.88
C SER A 85 -0.68 -4.66 -17.92
N LEU A 86 -0.88 -3.36 -17.79
CA LEU A 86 -0.01 -2.51 -16.98
C LEU A 86 -0.82 -1.58 -16.07
N ALA A 87 -0.36 -1.42 -14.84
CA ALA A 87 -0.77 -0.32 -13.98
C ALA A 87 0.34 0.75 -13.90
N VAL A 88 -0.03 2.02 -14.01
CA VAL A 88 0.82 3.17 -13.72
C VAL A 88 0.39 3.76 -12.39
N THR A 89 1.31 3.79 -11.44
CA THR A 89 1.11 4.38 -10.11
C THR A 89 2.21 5.39 -9.79
N PHE A 90 2.05 6.09 -8.67
CA PHE A 90 2.91 7.20 -8.26
C PHE A 90 3.50 6.99 -6.87
N GLU A 91 4.76 7.35 -6.70
CA GLU A 91 5.45 7.46 -5.41
C GLU A 91 6.40 8.66 -5.44
N PRO A 92 6.38 9.59 -4.46
CA PRO A 92 5.45 9.67 -3.33
C PRO A 92 4.00 9.94 -3.78
N HIS A 93 3.05 9.88 -2.84
CA HIS A 93 1.64 10.17 -3.14
C HIS A 93 1.49 11.59 -3.71
N PRO A 94 0.83 11.80 -4.86
CA PRO A 94 0.77 13.10 -5.55
C PRO A 94 0.29 14.27 -4.67
N GLU A 95 -0.73 14.05 -3.84
CA GLU A 95 -1.25 15.08 -2.94
C GLU A 95 -0.20 15.65 -1.97
N ALA A 96 0.84 14.88 -1.61
CA ALA A 96 1.92 15.37 -0.74
C ALA A 96 2.66 16.57 -1.35
N LEU A 97 2.73 16.66 -2.68
CA LEU A 97 3.38 17.74 -3.40
C LEU A 97 2.38 18.80 -3.89
N ILE A 98 1.16 18.38 -4.28
CA ILE A 98 0.16 19.29 -4.86
C ILE A 98 -0.48 20.20 -3.81
N ARG A 99 -0.80 19.67 -2.62
CA ARG A 99 -1.57 20.41 -1.60
C ARG A 99 -0.75 20.82 -0.38
N GLY A 100 0.53 20.44 -0.32
CA GLY A 100 1.38 20.63 0.87
C GLY A 100 0.99 19.77 2.09
N GLU A 101 -0.17 19.11 2.05
CA GLU A 101 -0.64 18.16 3.06
C GLU A 101 -0.65 16.75 2.48
N LYS A 102 0.11 15.84 3.09
CA LYS A 102 0.13 14.43 2.70
C LYS A 102 -1.08 13.72 3.31
N PRO A 103 -1.99 13.12 2.51
CA PRO A 103 -3.04 12.30 3.06
C PRO A 103 -2.44 11.09 3.77
N SER A 104 -3.14 10.61 4.79
CA SER A 104 -2.79 9.34 5.43
C SER A 104 -2.92 8.21 4.40
N ILE A 105 -1.85 7.43 4.24
CA ILE A 105 -1.74 6.40 3.22
C ILE A 105 -2.52 5.16 3.67
N LEU A 106 -3.55 4.76 2.92
CA LEU A 106 -4.32 3.54 3.23
C LEU A 106 -3.50 2.28 2.97
N THR A 107 -2.65 2.30 1.96
CA THR A 107 -1.88 1.13 1.54
C THR A 107 -0.49 1.57 1.06
N PRO A 108 0.56 1.39 1.89
CA PRO A 108 1.94 1.71 1.53
C PRO A 108 2.37 1.01 0.23
N LEU A 109 3.31 1.60 -0.51
CA LEU A 109 3.71 1.10 -1.83
C LEU A 109 4.03 -0.41 -1.87
N PRO A 110 4.81 -0.99 -0.94
CA PRO A 110 5.05 -2.45 -0.93
C PRO A 110 3.76 -3.27 -0.90
N GLN A 111 2.81 -2.88 -0.04
CA GLN A 111 1.51 -3.55 0.07
C GLN A 111 0.64 -3.29 -1.17
N ARG A 112 0.67 -2.07 -1.71
CA ARG A 112 -0.07 -1.68 -2.92
C ARG A 112 0.40 -2.49 -4.12
N LEU A 113 1.71 -2.64 -4.32
CA LEU A 113 2.30 -3.47 -5.37
C LEU A 113 1.89 -4.95 -5.22
N ALA A 114 1.91 -5.49 -3.99
CA ALA A 114 1.46 -6.86 -3.74
C ALA A 114 -0.03 -7.06 -4.09
N LEU A 115 -0.89 -6.10 -3.74
CA LEU A 115 -2.30 -6.14 -4.09
C LEU A 115 -2.51 -6.02 -5.61
N LEU A 116 -1.83 -5.08 -6.27
CA LEU A 116 -1.89 -4.94 -7.74
C LEU A 116 -1.48 -6.25 -8.43
N GLY A 117 -0.40 -6.86 -7.97
CA GLY A 117 0.09 -8.15 -8.48
C GLY A 117 -0.91 -9.30 -8.33
N SER A 118 -1.71 -9.32 -7.25
CA SER A 118 -2.75 -10.35 -7.05
C SER A 118 -3.90 -10.29 -8.06
N PHE A 119 -4.03 -9.20 -8.84
CA PHE A 119 -5.06 -9.08 -9.88
C PHE A 119 -4.59 -9.57 -11.26
N GLY A 120 -3.38 -10.12 -11.36
CA GLY A 120 -2.88 -10.72 -12.61
C GLY A 120 -2.39 -9.69 -13.63
N LEU A 121 -1.93 -8.52 -13.18
CA LEU A 121 -1.22 -7.55 -14.03
C LEU A 121 0.14 -8.12 -14.45
N ASP A 122 0.57 -7.82 -15.68
CA ASP A 122 1.91 -8.19 -16.16
C ASP A 122 2.97 -7.22 -15.63
N PHE A 123 2.65 -5.91 -15.55
CA PHE A 123 3.57 -4.89 -15.07
C PHE A 123 2.92 -3.86 -14.16
N CYS A 124 3.72 -3.28 -13.27
CA CYS A 124 3.43 -2.01 -12.63
C CYS A 124 4.58 -1.02 -12.85
N VAL A 125 4.28 0.13 -13.44
CA VAL A 125 5.23 1.25 -13.56
C VAL A 125 4.98 2.22 -12.42
N VAL A 126 5.98 2.39 -11.57
CA VAL A 126 5.98 3.38 -10.48
C VAL A 126 6.67 4.63 -10.99
N ILE A 127 5.91 5.69 -11.23
CA ILE A 127 6.42 7.00 -11.63
C ILE A 127 6.81 7.77 -10.37
N ASP A 128 8.02 8.34 -10.38
CA ASP A 128 8.45 9.28 -9.35
C ASP A 128 7.63 10.57 -9.48
N PHE A 129 6.89 10.93 -8.43
CA PHE A 129 6.05 12.13 -8.44
C PHE A 129 6.84 13.33 -7.88
N ASP A 130 7.68 13.88 -8.73
CA ASP A 130 8.51 15.06 -8.45
C ASP A 130 7.85 16.37 -8.96
N PRO A 131 8.43 17.55 -8.69
CA PRO A 131 7.90 18.82 -9.20
C PRO A 131 7.74 18.86 -10.72
N LYS A 132 8.65 18.23 -11.47
CA LYS A 132 8.56 18.16 -12.94
C LYS A 132 7.36 17.36 -13.40
N MET A 133 7.03 16.27 -12.70
CA MET A 133 5.85 15.46 -12.96
C MET A 133 4.56 16.22 -12.58
N ALA A 134 4.58 16.95 -11.45
CA ALA A 134 3.43 17.75 -11.00
C ALA A 134 3.09 18.90 -11.96
N GLU A 135 4.08 19.48 -12.64
CA GLU A 135 3.90 20.55 -13.63
C GLU A 135 3.57 20.03 -15.04
N LYS A 136 3.59 18.72 -15.27
CA LYS A 136 3.36 18.15 -16.60
C LYS A 136 1.91 18.32 -17.05
N GLU A 137 1.72 19.01 -18.18
CA GLU A 137 0.38 19.22 -18.76
C GLU A 137 -0.27 17.88 -19.17
N PRO A 138 -1.60 17.75 -19.09
CA PRO A 138 -2.32 16.51 -19.43
C PRO A 138 -1.97 15.96 -20.83
N GLU A 139 -1.91 16.83 -21.84
CA GLU A 139 -1.55 16.50 -23.22
C GLU A 139 -0.14 15.89 -23.30
N ALA A 140 0.82 16.53 -22.60
CA ALA A 140 2.20 16.08 -22.53
C ALA A 140 2.31 14.74 -21.78
N PHE A 141 1.53 14.55 -20.71
CA PHE A 141 1.48 13.27 -20.00
C PHE A 141 1.00 12.14 -20.91
N ILE A 142 -0.06 12.35 -21.69
CA ILE A 142 -0.55 11.35 -22.64
C ILE A 142 0.50 11.04 -23.70
N LYS A 143 1.03 12.07 -24.37
CA LYS A 143 1.96 11.91 -25.51
C LYS A 143 3.31 11.35 -25.09
N GLU A 144 3.93 11.92 -24.06
CA GLU A 144 5.29 11.56 -23.66
C GLU A 144 5.33 10.32 -22.78
N VAL A 145 4.39 10.19 -21.84
CA VAL A 145 4.43 9.11 -20.85
C VAL A 145 3.65 7.89 -21.32
N LEU A 146 2.34 8.05 -21.58
CA LEU A 146 1.50 6.90 -21.95
C LEU A 146 1.88 6.35 -23.33
N VAL A 147 2.03 7.21 -24.34
CA VAL A 147 2.38 6.79 -25.70
C VAL A 147 3.88 6.63 -25.87
N GLY A 148 4.67 7.67 -25.59
CA GLY A 148 6.11 7.69 -25.90
C GLY A 148 6.95 6.72 -25.08
N ALA A 149 6.81 6.77 -23.75
CA ALA A 149 7.61 5.93 -22.85
C ALA A 149 6.97 4.55 -22.63
N ILE A 150 5.68 4.50 -22.37
CA ILE A 150 4.98 3.24 -22.06
C ILE A 150 4.51 2.52 -23.30
N GLY A 151 4.30 3.18 -24.45
CA GLY A 151 3.83 2.53 -25.68
C GLY A 151 2.40 2.00 -25.58
N ALA A 152 1.53 2.70 -24.85
CA ALA A 152 0.12 2.33 -24.69
C ALA A 152 -0.58 2.22 -26.06
N LYS A 153 -1.47 1.22 -26.17
CA LYS A 153 -2.42 1.04 -27.28
C LYS A 153 -3.87 1.12 -26.84
N ALA A 154 -4.11 0.89 -25.56
CA ALA A 154 -5.39 1.16 -24.92
C ALA A 154 -5.16 1.69 -23.51
N VAL A 155 -6.07 2.53 -23.03
CA VAL A 155 -6.05 3.06 -21.67
C VAL A 155 -7.40 2.82 -21.01
N VAL A 156 -7.39 2.26 -19.80
CA VAL A 156 -8.57 1.97 -18.99
C VAL A 156 -8.54 2.83 -17.73
N VAL A 157 -9.54 3.70 -17.57
CA VAL A 157 -9.65 4.65 -16.45
C VAL A 157 -11.03 4.58 -15.81
N GLY A 158 -11.12 5.01 -14.55
CA GLY A 158 -12.42 5.22 -13.91
C GLY A 158 -13.03 6.55 -14.35
N ALA A 159 -14.36 6.67 -14.27
CA ALA A 159 -15.08 7.90 -14.60
C ALA A 159 -14.66 9.14 -13.78
N THR A 160 -13.97 8.95 -12.66
CA THR A 160 -13.47 10.05 -11.80
C THR A 160 -11.95 10.19 -11.84
N THR A 161 -11.27 9.55 -12.78
CA THR A 161 -9.81 9.60 -12.88
C THR A 161 -9.36 10.99 -13.36
N THR A 162 -8.48 11.61 -12.60
CA THR A 162 -7.82 12.87 -13.00
C THR A 162 -6.31 12.70 -13.12
N PHE A 163 -5.67 13.45 -14.02
CA PHE A 163 -4.21 13.38 -14.25
C PHE A 163 -3.66 14.72 -14.77
N GLY A 164 -2.33 14.80 -14.91
CA GLY A 164 -1.64 16.01 -15.35
C GLY A 164 -1.70 17.15 -14.34
N ARG A 165 -1.11 18.29 -14.72
CA ARG A 165 -0.96 19.47 -13.87
C ARG A 165 -2.28 19.93 -13.29
N GLY A 166 -2.33 20.05 -11.97
CA GLY A 166 -3.51 20.51 -11.23
C GLY A 166 -4.72 19.58 -11.38
N ALA A 167 -4.52 18.30 -11.71
CA ALA A 167 -5.60 17.34 -11.96
C ALA A 167 -6.57 17.78 -13.09
N ARG A 168 -6.09 18.57 -14.05
CA ARG A 168 -6.89 19.11 -15.16
C ARG A 168 -7.22 18.09 -16.25
N GLY A 169 -6.48 17.00 -16.35
CA GLY A 169 -6.78 15.91 -17.26
C GLY A 169 -7.96 15.10 -16.75
N THR A 170 -8.93 14.83 -17.61
CA THR A 170 -10.14 14.05 -17.31
C THR A 170 -10.30 12.89 -18.30
N PRO A 171 -11.21 11.92 -18.05
CA PRO A 171 -11.48 10.85 -19.01
C PRO A 171 -11.93 11.38 -20.38
N GLU A 172 -12.67 12.49 -20.44
CA GLU A 172 -13.12 13.13 -21.68
C GLU A 172 -11.95 13.72 -22.47
N LEU A 173 -11.03 14.40 -21.79
CA LEU A 173 -9.80 14.91 -22.44
C LEU A 173 -8.94 13.75 -22.95
N LEU A 174 -8.81 12.68 -22.16
CA LEU A 174 -8.09 11.47 -22.54
C LEU A 174 -8.71 10.81 -23.77
N GLU A 175 -10.05 10.77 -23.87
CA GLU A 175 -10.77 10.25 -25.03
C GLU A 175 -10.50 11.07 -26.28
N LYS A 176 -10.64 12.40 -26.20
CA LYS A 176 -10.36 13.31 -27.31
C LYS A 176 -8.95 13.16 -27.86
N ILE A 177 -7.93 13.32 -27.00
CA ILE A 177 -6.53 13.21 -27.41
C ILE A 177 -6.17 11.77 -27.79
N GLY A 178 -6.77 10.80 -27.09
CA GLY A 178 -6.56 9.37 -27.35
C GLY A 178 -6.97 8.99 -28.76
N GLN A 179 -8.11 9.49 -29.25
CA GLN A 179 -8.57 9.26 -30.63
C GLN A 179 -7.57 9.79 -31.66
N GLU A 180 -7.07 11.02 -31.47
CA GLU A 180 -6.05 11.63 -32.34
C GLU A 180 -4.75 10.81 -32.41
N LEU A 181 -4.42 10.10 -31.32
CA LEU A 181 -3.20 9.29 -31.19
C LEU A 181 -3.42 7.80 -31.47
N GLY A 182 -4.63 7.38 -31.87
CA GLY A 182 -4.97 5.98 -32.13
C GLY A 182 -5.00 5.10 -30.87
N LEU A 183 -5.24 5.69 -29.69
CA LEU A 183 -5.46 4.98 -28.43
C LEU A 183 -6.92 4.56 -28.30
N LYS A 184 -7.15 3.31 -27.89
CA LYS A 184 -8.48 2.86 -27.44
C LYS A 184 -8.70 3.29 -25.99
N ILE A 185 -9.70 4.11 -25.72
CA ILE A 185 -10.01 4.57 -24.36
C ILE A 185 -11.21 3.79 -23.83
N HIS A 186 -11.11 3.31 -22.59
CA HIS A 186 -12.19 2.60 -21.90
C HIS A 186 -12.45 3.24 -20.55
N ILE A 187 -13.63 3.85 -20.43
CA ILE A 187 -14.09 4.48 -19.19
C ILE A 187 -14.93 3.48 -18.41
N VAL A 188 -14.51 3.19 -17.18
CA VAL A 188 -15.19 2.24 -16.29
C VAL A 188 -16.13 3.03 -15.36
N PRO A 189 -17.44 2.68 -15.32
CA PRO A 189 -18.38 3.32 -14.40
C PRO A 189 -17.98 3.13 -12.95
N SER A 190 -18.14 4.19 -12.17
CA SER A 190 -17.88 4.23 -10.73
C SER A 190 -18.63 3.13 -9.97
N VAL A 191 -17.98 2.58 -8.94
CA VAL A 191 -18.61 1.64 -8.00
C VAL A 191 -19.12 2.44 -6.81
N THR A 192 -20.32 2.11 -6.33
CA THR A 192 -20.95 2.82 -5.21
C THR A 192 -21.09 1.93 -3.98
N TYR A 193 -21.07 2.58 -2.81
CA TYR A 193 -21.37 2.00 -1.51
C TYR A 193 -22.45 2.86 -0.85
N LYS A 194 -23.62 2.27 -0.59
CA LYS A 194 -24.78 2.97 -0.01
C LYS A 194 -25.08 4.30 -0.73
N GLY A 195 -25.10 4.25 -2.07
CA GLY A 195 -25.38 5.41 -2.94
C GLY A 195 -24.22 6.40 -3.13
N LYS A 196 -23.06 6.21 -2.48
CA LYS A 196 -21.88 7.09 -2.61
C LYS A 196 -20.79 6.44 -3.43
N VAL A 197 -20.12 7.19 -4.30
CA VAL A 197 -18.96 6.68 -5.06
C VAL A 197 -17.84 6.27 -4.10
N ILE A 198 -17.35 5.04 -4.26
CA ILE A 198 -16.21 4.52 -3.51
C ILE A 198 -14.95 5.27 -3.94
N SER A 199 -14.22 5.82 -2.97
CA SER A 199 -12.95 6.52 -3.17
C SER A 199 -12.03 6.33 -1.97
N SER A 200 -10.72 6.51 -2.15
CA SER A 200 -9.75 6.52 -1.04
C SER A 200 -10.12 7.54 0.04
N THR A 201 -10.66 8.70 -0.33
CA THR A 201 -11.14 9.72 0.62
C THR A 201 -12.29 9.21 1.47
N LEU A 202 -13.30 8.56 0.87
CA LEU A 202 -14.41 7.98 1.62
C LEU A 202 -13.92 6.85 2.55
N ILE A 203 -13.00 6.01 2.08
CA ILE A 203 -12.44 4.92 2.89
C ILE A 203 -11.65 5.47 4.08
N ARG A 204 -10.77 6.48 3.88
CA ARG A 204 -10.08 7.14 4.99
C ARG A 204 -11.08 7.72 6.00
N LYS A 205 -12.14 8.37 5.52
CA LYS A 205 -13.19 8.92 6.40
C LYS A 205 -13.86 7.83 7.24
N MET A 206 -14.22 6.69 6.65
CA MET A 206 -14.84 5.59 7.40
C MET A 206 -13.84 4.91 8.35
N LEU A 207 -12.59 4.75 7.93
CA LEU A 207 -11.51 4.23 8.76
C LEU A 207 -11.28 5.10 9.99
N HIS A 208 -11.20 6.43 9.82
CA HIS A 208 -11.03 7.38 10.92
C HIS A 208 -12.23 7.43 11.88
N LYS A 209 -13.42 6.99 11.44
CA LYS A 209 -14.58 6.78 12.31
C LYS A 209 -14.56 5.44 13.04
N GLY A 210 -13.63 4.55 12.71
CA GLY A 210 -13.55 3.20 13.26
C GLY A 210 -14.52 2.21 12.63
N ASP A 211 -15.17 2.56 11.52
CA ASP A 211 -16.10 1.68 10.80
C ASP A 211 -15.31 0.73 9.87
N LEU A 212 -14.68 -0.27 10.49
CA LEU A 212 -13.88 -1.26 9.79
C LEU A 212 -14.71 -2.09 8.81
N LYS A 213 -16.00 -2.32 9.11
CA LYS A 213 -16.91 -3.05 8.23
C LYS A 213 -17.20 -2.28 6.94
N ALA A 214 -17.50 -0.98 7.03
CA ALA A 214 -17.67 -0.18 5.81
C ALA A 214 -16.37 -0.11 4.98
N VAL A 215 -15.21 -0.06 5.64
CA VAL A 215 -13.91 -0.10 4.97
C VAL A 215 -13.71 -1.44 4.25
N GLU A 216 -14.06 -2.56 4.89
CA GLU A 216 -14.02 -3.90 4.31
C GLU A 216 -14.94 -4.02 3.09
N GLU A 217 -16.20 -3.61 3.23
CA GLU A 217 -17.21 -3.64 2.16
C GLU A 217 -16.77 -2.81 0.94
N MET A 218 -16.13 -1.66 1.16
CA MET A 218 -15.62 -0.80 0.07
C MET A 218 -14.30 -1.30 -0.54
N GLN A 219 -13.45 -1.97 0.23
CA GLN A 219 -12.19 -2.53 -0.26
C GLN A 219 -12.34 -3.95 -0.82
N GLY A 220 -13.42 -4.65 -0.47
CA GLY A 220 -13.60 -6.09 -0.68
C GLY A 220 -12.49 -6.92 -0.05
N ARG A 221 -12.00 -6.51 1.13
CA ARG A 221 -11.03 -7.23 1.97
C ARG A 221 -10.94 -6.54 3.34
N ASP A 222 -10.54 -7.30 4.37
CA ASP A 222 -10.21 -6.74 5.67
C ASP A 222 -9.19 -5.59 5.55
N PHE A 223 -9.34 -4.55 6.38
CA PHE A 223 -8.33 -3.52 6.47
C PHE A 223 -7.05 -4.10 7.08
N SER A 224 -5.93 -3.91 6.40
CA SER A 224 -4.63 -4.37 6.89
C SER A 224 -3.52 -3.38 6.65
N LEU A 225 -2.52 -3.39 7.53
CA LEU A 225 -1.32 -2.58 7.45
C LEU A 225 -0.08 -3.46 7.41
N ARG A 226 0.80 -3.22 6.44
CA ARG A 226 2.14 -3.82 6.41
C ARG A 226 3.18 -2.85 6.91
N ALA A 227 3.99 -3.31 7.85
CA ALA A 227 5.09 -2.54 8.40
C ALA A 227 6.20 -3.45 8.93
N ALA A 228 7.42 -2.92 8.95
CA ALA A 228 8.55 -3.59 9.60
C ALA A 228 8.40 -3.55 11.12
N VAL A 229 8.72 -4.67 11.77
CA VAL A 229 8.81 -4.73 13.23
C VAL A 229 10.06 -3.99 13.69
N SER A 230 9.83 -2.97 14.52
CA SER A 230 10.87 -2.13 15.12
C SER A 230 11.14 -2.54 16.57
N LYS A 231 12.31 -2.14 17.08
CA LYS A 231 12.68 -2.34 18.48
C LYS A 231 11.87 -1.39 19.38
N GLY A 232 10.98 -1.94 20.18
CA GLY A 232 10.26 -1.20 21.21
C GLY A 232 11.01 -1.08 22.54
N LYS A 233 10.34 -0.51 23.54
CA LYS A 233 10.84 -0.40 24.93
C LYS A 233 10.81 -1.71 25.71
N GLY A 234 10.20 -2.76 25.16
CA GLY A 234 10.09 -4.08 25.81
C GLY A 234 9.19 -4.11 27.05
N LEU A 235 8.31 -3.12 27.23
CA LEU A 235 7.39 -3.07 28.38
C LEU A 235 6.46 -4.29 28.42
N GLY A 236 5.85 -4.62 27.28
CA GLY A 236 4.98 -5.79 27.18
C GLY A 236 5.67 -7.05 27.69
N ARG A 237 6.94 -7.27 27.32
CA ARG A 237 7.75 -8.40 27.81
C ARG A 237 7.89 -8.39 29.34
N LYS A 238 8.13 -7.22 29.96
CA LYS A 238 8.21 -7.08 31.43
C LYS A 238 6.88 -7.38 32.14
N LEU A 239 5.75 -7.17 31.45
CA LEU A 239 4.40 -7.43 31.97
C LEU A 239 3.89 -8.86 31.68
N GLY A 240 4.66 -9.67 30.95
CA GLY A 240 4.28 -11.03 30.52
C GLY A 240 3.56 -11.10 29.18
N PHE A 241 3.48 -10.00 28.43
CA PHE A 241 2.77 -9.87 27.15
C PHE A 241 3.68 -9.23 26.09
N PRO A 242 4.64 -9.96 25.50
CA PRO A 242 5.57 -9.39 24.53
C PRO A 242 4.81 -8.77 23.33
N THR A 243 5.25 -7.58 22.91
CA THR A 243 4.65 -6.84 21.79
C THR A 243 5.68 -6.53 20.71
N ALA A 244 5.25 -6.66 19.45
CA ALA A 244 5.96 -6.13 18.28
C ALA A 244 5.54 -4.68 18.04
N ASN A 245 6.51 -3.78 17.83
CA ASN A 245 6.22 -2.36 17.58
C ASN A 245 6.27 -2.10 16.08
N LEU A 246 5.26 -1.45 15.53
CA LEU A 246 5.19 -1.13 14.11
C LEU A 246 5.39 0.35 13.85
N ASP A 247 6.25 0.67 12.89
CA ASP A 247 6.37 2.01 12.34
C ASP A 247 5.28 2.22 11.29
N LEU A 248 4.29 3.03 11.65
CA LEU A 248 3.15 3.36 10.80
C LEU A 248 3.21 4.79 10.27
N LYS A 249 4.41 5.39 10.18
CA LYS A 249 4.59 6.77 9.70
C LYS A 249 3.77 7.03 8.43
N ASP A 250 3.01 8.12 8.45
CA ASP A 250 2.13 8.59 7.38
C ASP A 250 1.00 7.63 6.94
N MET A 251 0.80 6.49 7.62
CA MET A 251 -0.27 5.54 7.29
C MET A 251 -1.60 5.93 7.94
N ALA A 252 -2.70 5.68 7.22
CA ALA A 252 -4.05 5.77 7.75
C ALA A 252 -4.30 4.64 8.76
N ARG A 253 -4.99 4.95 9.84
CA ARG A 253 -5.20 4.03 10.97
C ARG A 253 -6.61 4.20 11.51
N PRO A 254 -7.22 3.14 12.07
CA PRO A 254 -8.44 3.31 12.84
C PRO A 254 -8.16 4.11 14.13
N PRO A 255 -9.21 4.54 14.85
CA PRO A 255 -9.09 5.28 16.11
C PRO A 255 -8.20 4.61 17.16
N GLN A 256 -7.90 5.34 18.22
CA GLN A 256 -7.16 4.77 19.35
C GLN A 256 -7.98 3.67 20.02
N GLY A 257 -7.34 2.56 20.38
CA GLY A 257 -8.02 1.42 20.96
C GLY A 257 -7.20 0.14 20.96
N ILE A 258 -7.83 -0.90 21.50
CA ILE A 258 -7.40 -2.28 21.38
C ILE A 258 -8.27 -2.94 20.31
N TYR A 259 -7.63 -3.62 19.38
CA TYR A 259 -8.27 -4.28 18.24
C TYR A 259 -7.99 -5.77 18.28
N LEU A 260 -9.02 -6.55 17.97
CA LEU A 260 -8.87 -7.92 17.53
C LEU A 260 -8.28 -7.92 16.14
N SER A 261 -7.21 -8.68 15.96
CA SER A 261 -6.46 -8.68 14.72
C SER A 261 -5.88 -10.06 14.41
N TYR A 262 -5.52 -10.27 13.15
CA TYR A 262 -4.57 -11.32 12.80
C TYR A 262 -3.24 -10.69 12.39
N VAL A 263 -2.14 -11.37 12.69
CA VAL A 263 -0.84 -11.10 12.10
C VAL A 263 -0.53 -12.15 11.05
N ARG A 264 -0.14 -11.69 9.86
CA ARG A 264 0.46 -12.54 8.83
C ARG A 264 1.98 -12.38 8.86
N ILE A 265 2.70 -13.50 9.01
CA ILE A 265 4.16 -13.59 8.98
C ILE A 265 4.58 -14.46 7.80
N ASN A 266 5.63 -14.07 7.08
CA ASN A 266 6.21 -14.92 6.04
C ASN A 266 6.93 -16.10 6.69
N GLY A 267 6.34 -17.30 6.57
CA GLY A 267 6.96 -18.53 7.03
C GLY A 267 8.02 -19.00 6.05
N SER A 268 9.23 -19.29 6.54
CA SER A 268 10.36 -19.72 5.71
C SER A 268 10.21 -21.12 5.09
N ARG A 269 9.16 -21.90 5.45
CA ARG A 269 8.97 -23.28 4.96
C ARG A 269 7.52 -23.76 4.73
N LYS A 270 6.47 -23.00 5.06
CA LYS A 270 5.06 -23.47 5.02
C LYS A 270 4.05 -22.45 4.48
N GLY A 271 4.49 -21.46 3.70
CA GLY A 271 3.64 -20.32 3.34
C GLY A 271 3.46 -19.35 4.51
N SER A 272 2.56 -18.37 4.36
CA SER A 272 2.35 -17.33 5.36
C SER A 272 1.50 -17.85 6.53
N LEU A 273 1.97 -17.67 7.77
CA LEU A 273 1.21 -18.02 8.97
C LEU A 273 0.27 -16.85 9.30
N ARG A 274 -1.02 -17.14 9.52
CA ARG A 274 -2.01 -16.20 10.07
C ARG A 274 -2.22 -16.52 11.55
N LEU A 275 -1.79 -15.63 12.44
CA LEU A 275 -1.81 -15.84 13.89
C LEU A 275 -2.76 -14.84 14.57
N PRO A 276 -3.61 -15.28 15.51
CA PRO A 276 -4.49 -14.38 16.24
C PRO A 276 -3.70 -13.43 17.13
N SER A 277 -4.13 -12.17 17.22
CA SER A 277 -3.41 -11.11 17.92
C SER A 277 -4.35 -10.05 18.50
N LEU A 278 -3.78 -9.25 19.40
CA LEU A 278 -4.33 -7.99 19.87
C LEU A 278 -3.44 -6.85 19.42
N THR A 279 -4.03 -5.84 18.77
CA THR A 279 -3.30 -4.65 18.33
C THR A 279 -3.74 -3.43 19.12
N TYR A 280 -2.78 -2.78 19.77
CA TYR A 280 -2.97 -1.48 20.39
C TYR A 280 -2.59 -0.36 19.41
N ILE A 281 -3.48 0.61 19.25
CA ILE A 281 -3.20 1.89 18.59
C ILE A 281 -3.46 3.00 19.60
N GLY A 282 -2.46 3.83 19.87
CA GLY A 282 -2.65 4.95 20.78
C GLY A 282 -1.35 5.59 21.26
N PRO A 283 -1.44 6.58 22.16
CA PRO A 283 -0.27 7.18 22.77
C PRO A 283 0.46 6.16 23.65
N ARG A 284 1.73 6.40 23.95
CA ARG A 284 2.41 5.63 25.01
C ARG A 284 1.79 5.99 26.37
N PRO A 285 1.67 5.05 27.32
CA PRO A 285 1.15 5.35 28.66
C PRO A 285 1.94 6.47 29.36
N ALA A 286 1.25 7.46 29.92
CA ALA A 286 1.84 8.68 30.49
C ALA A 286 2.82 8.39 31.64
N PHE A 287 2.59 7.35 32.45
CA PHE A 287 3.52 6.97 33.54
C PHE A 287 4.89 6.46 33.05
N ILE A 288 5.06 6.28 31.75
CA ILE A 288 6.33 5.88 31.11
C ILE A 288 7.05 7.11 30.53
N HIS A 289 6.36 8.26 30.38
CA HIS A 289 6.88 9.52 29.80
C HIS A 289 6.03 10.77 30.14
N PRO A 290 6.62 11.86 30.69
CA PRO A 290 6.12 13.23 30.49
C PRO A 290 6.54 13.77 29.07
N PRO A 291 5.92 14.84 28.53
CA PRO A 291 5.18 14.87 27.25
C PRO A 291 6.05 15.09 25.98
N PRO A 292 5.46 15.08 24.76
CA PRO A 292 5.10 13.91 23.96
C PRO A 292 6.06 13.71 22.78
N SER A 293 6.47 12.46 22.50
CA SER A 293 6.62 12.10 21.08
C SER A 293 5.21 11.86 20.56
N ALA A 294 4.63 12.85 19.87
CA ALA A 294 3.23 12.88 19.43
C ALA A 294 2.80 11.73 18.49
N ALA A 295 3.72 10.86 18.07
CA ALA A 295 3.39 9.73 17.21
C ALA A 295 2.70 8.61 18.01
N ALA A 296 1.41 8.38 17.72
CA ALA A 296 0.70 7.19 18.19
C ALA A 296 1.48 5.93 17.80
N VAL A 297 1.70 5.04 18.78
CA VAL A 297 2.36 3.75 18.57
C VAL A 297 1.35 2.71 18.10
N CYS A 298 1.84 1.73 17.34
CA CYS A 298 1.12 0.51 17.05
C CYS A 298 1.90 -0.66 17.65
N GLU A 299 1.29 -1.33 18.63
CA GLU A 299 1.88 -2.47 19.33
C GLU A 299 1.01 -3.70 19.12
N VAL A 300 1.63 -4.81 18.71
CA VAL A 300 0.91 -6.04 18.41
C VAL A 300 1.36 -7.14 19.35
N HIS A 301 0.42 -7.68 20.11
CA HIS A 301 0.61 -8.88 20.93
C HIS A 301 0.06 -10.09 20.16
N ILE A 302 0.94 -10.94 19.67
CA ILE A 302 0.56 -12.18 18.97
C ILE A 302 0.30 -13.26 20.02
N LEU A 303 -0.88 -13.87 19.98
CA LEU A 303 -1.25 -14.91 20.94
C LEU A 303 -0.44 -16.18 20.68
N ASP A 304 0.04 -16.80 21.76
CA ASP A 304 0.73 -18.09 21.76
C ASP A 304 1.99 -18.14 20.85
N PHE A 305 2.59 -16.98 20.58
CA PHE A 305 3.77 -16.87 19.73
C PHE A 305 5.05 -16.61 20.53
N ALA A 306 6.06 -17.45 20.32
CA ALA A 306 7.36 -17.38 21.00
C ALA A 306 8.54 -17.06 20.06
N GLY A 307 8.28 -16.72 18.79
CA GLY A 307 9.32 -16.44 17.79
C GLY A 307 9.89 -15.02 17.86
N ASN A 308 11.03 -14.80 17.22
CA ASN A 308 11.59 -13.48 17.00
C ASN A 308 11.25 -12.98 15.59
N ILE A 309 10.53 -11.86 15.52
CA ILE A 309 10.11 -11.21 14.27
C ILE A 309 10.71 -9.82 14.10
N LEU A 310 11.73 -9.46 14.88
CA LEU A 310 12.39 -8.16 14.77
C LEU A 310 12.94 -7.96 13.34
N SER A 311 12.74 -6.77 12.80
CA SER A 311 13.10 -6.36 11.44
C SER A 311 12.39 -7.13 10.32
N GLN A 312 11.48 -8.06 10.63
CA GLN A 312 10.62 -8.69 9.64
C GLN A 312 9.48 -7.73 9.30
N GLU A 313 9.10 -7.69 8.03
CA GLU A 313 7.80 -7.14 7.66
C GLU A 313 6.72 -8.09 8.19
N ILE A 314 5.62 -7.53 8.69
CA ILE A 314 4.40 -8.29 9.01
C ILE A 314 3.18 -7.54 8.48
N GLU A 315 2.08 -8.27 8.26
CA GLU A 315 0.78 -7.68 7.95
C GLU A 315 -0.16 -7.82 9.14
N VAL A 316 -0.68 -6.71 9.66
CA VAL A 316 -1.71 -6.69 10.70
C VAL A 316 -3.06 -6.49 10.04
N ILE A 317 -3.96 -7.45 10.20
CA ILE A 317 -5.32 -7.46 9.67
C ILE A 317 -6.27 -7.12 10.81
N PHE A 318 -6.99 -6.00 10.71
CA PHE A 318 -7.88 -5.52 11.76
C PHE A 318 -9.29 -6.09 11.55
N LEU A 319 -9.84 -6.76 12.58
CA LEU A 319 -11.17 -7.35 12.54
C LEU A 319 -12.19 -6.42 13.18
N GLU A 320 -12.05 -6.19 14.48
CA GLU A 320 -13.00 -5.40 15.26
C GLU A 320 -12.29 -4.66 16.40
N LYS A 321 -12.90 -3.55 16.83
CA LYS A 321 -12.42 -2.80 18.00
C LYS A 321 -12.93 -3.49 19.26
N LEU A 322 -12.01 -3.96 20.10
CA LEU A 322 -12.34 -4.59 21.38
C LEU A 322 -12.77 -3.55 22.42
N ARG A 323 -12.01 -2.44 22.50
CA ARG A 323 -12.30 -1.31 23.41
C ARG A 323 -11.48 -0.07 23.06
N ASP A 324 -11.89 1.07 23.59
CA ASP A 324 -11.10 2.30 23.57
C ASP A 324 -9.79 2.18 24.36
N ALA A 325 -8.83 3.04 24.01
CA ALA A 325 -7.61 3.21 24.77
C ALA A 325 -7.96 3.78 26.16
N LYS A 326 -7.24 3.32 27.18
CA LYS A 326 -7.45 3.72 28.57
C LYS A 326 -6.11 4.03 29.21
N GLU A 327 -6.07 5.09 30.01
CA GLU A 327 -4.92 5.39 30.86
C GLU A 327 -4.96 4.56 32.15
N PHE A 328 -3.79 4.17 32.64
CA PHE A 328 -3.64 3.38 33.86
C PHE A 328 -2.74 4.11 34.84
N LYS A 329 -3.07 4.01 36.13
CA LYS A 329 -2.32 4.69 37.20
C LYS A 329 -1.13 3.86 37.69
N SER A 330 -1.09 2.56 37.37
CA SER A 330 0.02 1.69 37.75
C SER A 330 0.26 0.56 36.74
N PRO A 331 1.47 -0.02 36.71
CA PRO A 331 1.77 -1.24 35.95
C PRO A 331 0.86 -2.43 36.29
N THR A 332 0.44 -2.53 37.56
CA THR A 332 -0.45 -3.60 38.04
C THR A 332 -1.84 -3.50 37.43
N GLU A 333 -2.41 -2.30 37.36
CA GLU A 333 -3.69 -2.05 36.69
C GLU A 333 -3.62 -2.39 35.20
N LEU A 334 -2.56 -1.93 34.52
CA LEU A 334 -2.32 -2.24 33.11
C LEU A 334 -2.25 -3.75 32.88
N ARG A 335 -1.46 -4.48 33.68
CA ARG A 335 -1.34 -5.94 33.58
C ARG A 335 -2.69 -6.65 33.76
N ARG A 336 -3.50 -6.22 34.74
CA ARG A 336 -4.85 -6.77 34.97
C ARG A 336 -5.78 -6.52 33.80
N GLN A 337 -5.69 -5.36 33.13
CA GLN A 337 -6.48 -5.09 31.93
C GLN A 337 -6.02 -5.96 30.75
N ILE A 338 -4.71 -6.06 30.48
CA ILE A 338 -4.19 -6.88 29.38
C ILE A 338 -4.63 -8.35 29.54
N SER A 339 -4.56 -8.91 30.75
CA SER A 339 -5.07 -10.26 31.03
C SER A 339 -6.56 -10.42 30.69
N ARG A 340 -7.38 -9.40 30.95
CA ARG A 340 -8.82 -9.43 30.61
C ARG A 340 -9.02 -9.34 29.10
N ASP A 341 -8.28 -8.46 28.43
CA ASP A 341 -8.34 -8.29 26.97
C ASP A 341 -7.95 -9.60 26.26
N VAL A 342 -6.88 -10.28 26.72
CA VAL A 342 -6.46 -11.59 26.17
C VAL A 342 -7.53 -12.67 26.39
N LYS A 343 -8.11 -12.75 27.58
CA LYS A 343 -9.20 -13.71 27.87
C LYS A 343 -10.42 -13.45 26.98
N MET A 344 -10.79 -12.18 26.79
CA MET A 344 -11.90 -11.79 25.92
C MET A 344 -11.58 -12.11 24.46
N ALA A 345 -10.36 -11.82 24.01
CA ALA A 345 -9.93 -12.09 22.66
C ALA A 345 -10.00 -13.58 22.31
N ARG A 346 -9.55 -14.46 23.21
CA ARG A 346 -9.66 -15.92 23.02
C ARG A 346 -11.09 -16.38 22.84
N LYS A 347 -12.04 -15.81 23.59
CA LYS A 347 -13.48 -16.12 23.42
C LYS A 347 -14.02 -15.62 22.09
N LEU A 348 -13.57 -14.46 21.63
CA LEU A 348 -14.04 -13.85 20.37
C LEU A 348 -13.45 -14.54 19.14
N PHE A 349 -12.18 -14.96 19.16
CA PHE A 349 -11.57 -15.72 18.08
C PHE A 349 -12.26 -17.07 17.82
N ALA A 350 -12.96 -17.65 18.80
CA ALA A 350 -13.78 -18.83 18.57
C ALA A 350 -14.92 -18.58 17.55
N LYS A 351 -15.34 -17.33 17.34
CA LYS A 351 -16.33 -16.94 16.33
C LYS A 351 -15.76 -16.78 14.91
N PHE A 352 -14.43 -16.73 14.79
CA PHE A 352 -13.70 -16.55 13.52
C PHE A 352 -12.98 -17.83 13.09
N ALA A 353 -13.16 -18.91 13.84
CA ALA A 353 -12.64 -20.24 13.54
C ALA A 353 -13.71 -21.04 12.78
N ASP A 354 -14.05 -20.58 11.58
CA ASP A 354 -14.80 -21.32 10.55
C ASP A 354 -13.98 -21.37 9.26
#